data_AF-A0A960M640-F1
#
_entry.id   AF-A0A960M640-F1
#
_cell.length_a   1.000
_cell.length_b   1.000
_cell.length_c   1.000
_cell.angle_alpha   90.00
_cell.angle_beta   90.00
_cell.angle_gamma   90.00
#
_symmetry.space_group_name_H-M   'P 1'
#
loop_
_entity.id
_entity.type
_entity.pdbx_description
1 polymer ?
#
loop_
_entity_poly.entity_id
_entity_poly.type
_entity_poly.pdbx_seq_one_letter_code
_entity_poly.pdbx_strand_id
1 'polypeptide(L)'
;MKEEEKGIDCCFPTVEVVAIYPNPNKQKNRIKEAGTCHISVKDLGVDIKNIVYLVNNDGAIHIHGPARVYKKESSSPDNQKEEKVLVPTLSFHNQAIWKHIQDVIRNTLKIRSQTVEN
;
A
#
# COMPACT_ATOMS: atom_id res chain seq x y z
N MET A 1 -19.47 -22.20 34.04
CA MET A 1 -18.94 -20.82 34.00
C MET A 1 -18.69 -20.49 32.56
N LYS A 2 -19.45 -19.55 31.99
CA LYS A 2 -19.19 -19.03 30.63
C LYS A 2 -18.20 -17.90 30.80
N GLU A 3 -17.00 -18.06 30.29
CA GLU A 3 -16.05 -16.96 30.19
C GLU A 3 -16.60 -15.99 29.14
N GLU A 4 -16.99 -14.79 29.59
CA GLU A 4 -17.24 -13.66 28.71
C GLU A 4 -15.91 -13.30 28.04
N GLU A 5 -15.78 -13.64 26.76
CA GLU A 5 -14.79 -13.03 25.89
C GLU A 5 -15.08 -11.52 25.84
N LYS A 6 -14.38 -10.76 26.70
CA LYS A 6 -14.31 -9.31 26.60
C LYS A 6 -13.74 -8.99 25.23
N GLY A 7 -14.63 -8.63 24.31
CA GLY A 7 -14.25 -8.04 23.03
C GLY A 7 -13.33 -6.88 23.31
N ILE A 8 -12.06 -7.03 22.97
CA ILE A 8 -11.14 -5.91 22.89
C ILE A 8 -11.75 -5.04 21.79
N ASP A 9 -12.32 -3.90 22.18
CA ASP A 9 -12.63 -2.81 21.26
C ASP A 9 -11.29 -2.39 20.66
N CYS A 10 -10.89 -3.05 19.58
CA CYS A 10 -9.69 -2.75 18.84
C CYS A 10 -9.94 -1.41 18.15
N CYS A 11 -9.68 -0.30 18.84
CA CYS A 11 -9.66 1.01 18.20
C CYS A 11 -8.60 0.96 17.09
N PHE A 12 -9.05 0.88 15.84
CA PHE A 12 -8.17 1.05 14.70
C PHE A 12 -7.58 2.46 14.75
N PRO A 13 -6.30 2.63 14.41
CA PRO A 13 -5.73 3.97 14.34
C PRO A 13 -6.43 4.77 13.25
N THR A 14 -6.61 6.05 13.51
CA THR A 14 -7.06 7.09 12.59
C THR A 14 -6.03 7.23 11.46
N VAL A 15 -6.44 6.86 10.25
CA VAL A 15 -5.62 6.96 9.05
C VAL A 15 -6.20 8.01 8.11
N GLU A 16 -5.34 8.87 7.59
CA GLU A 16 -5.71 9.90 6.60
C GLU A 16 -4.81 9.78 5.36
N VAL A 17 -5.41 9.87 4.17
CA VAL A 17 -4.65 10.01 2.92
C VAL A 17 -4.30 11.48 2.72
N VAL A 18 -3.04 11.82 2.96
CA VAL A 18 -2.51 13.19 2.86
C VAL A 18 -2.35 13.61 1.42
N ALA A 19 -1.81 12.73 0.57
CA ALA A 19 -1.58 13.03 -0.84
C ALA A 19 -1.53 11.76 -1.71
N ILE A 20 -1.92 11.92 -2.97
CA ILE A 20 -1.84 10.90 -4.01
C ILE A 20 -0.99 11.44 -5.16
N TYR A 21 -0.04 10.62 -5.61
CA TYR A 21 0.93 10.94 -6.66
C TYR A 21 0.79 9.94 -7.81
N PRO A 22 -0.05 10.24 -8.81
CA PRO A 22 -0.18 9.40 -10.00
C PRO A 22 1.12 9.35 -10.80
N ASN A 23 1.40 8.19 -11.39
CA ASN A 23 2.52 7.97 -12.29
C ASN A 23 1.97 7.60 -13.68
N PRO A 24 1.81 8.57 -14.60
CA PRO A 24 1.24 8.31 -15.93
C PRO A 24 2.08 7.34 -16.76
N ASN A 25 3.39 7.28 -16.51
CA ASN A 25 4.32 6.43 -17.26
C ASN A 25 4.22 4.93 -16.92
N LYS A 26 3.41 4.55 -15.92
CA LYS A 26 3.21 3.16 -15.52
C LYS A 26 1.93 2.53 -16.10
N GLN A 27 1.21 3.24 -16.95
CA GLN A 27 0.07 2.67 -17.68
C GLN A 27 0.58 1.58 -18.64
N LYS A 28 0.02 0.38 -18.48
CA LYS A 28 0.24 -0.79 -19.35
C LYS A 28 -1.13 -1.30 -19.78
N ASN A 29 -1.20 -2.22 -20.75
CA ASN A 29 -2.48 -2.73 -21.31
C ASN A 29 -3.55 -3.16 -20.27
N ARG A 30 -3.18 -3.47 -19.02
CA ARG A 30 -4.13 -3.88 -17.95
C ARG A 30 -4.27 -2.87 -16.79
N ILE A 31 -3.48 -1.80 -16.78
CA ILE A 31 -3.38 -0.84 -15.68
C ILE A 31 -3.95 0.50 -16.14
N LYS A 32 -5.08 0.91 -15.55
CA LYS A 32 -5.74 2.20 -15.78
C LYS A 32 -4.95 3.34 -15.14
N GLU A 33 -4.55 3.13 -13.89
CA GLU A 33 -3.80 4.12 -13.10
C GLU A 33 -2.81 3.41 -12.20
N ALA A 34 -1.65 4.03 -11.98
CA ALA A 34 -0.68 3.57 -10.99
C ALA A 34 -0.04 4.80 -10.35
N GLY A 35 0.43 4.66 -9.12
CA GLY A 35 1.08 5.76 -8.44
C GLY A 35 1.56 5.40 -7.05
N THR A 36 1.84 6.42 -6.25
CA THR A 36 2.10 6.29 -4.83
C THR A 36 1.17 7.18 -4.02
N CYS A 37 0.97 6.84 -2.75
CA CYS A 37 0.26 7.68 -1.80
C CYS A 37 1.10 7.91 -0.55
N HIS A 38 0.77 9.00 0.12
CA HIS A 38 1.27 9.40 1.41
C HIS A 38 0.09 9.39 2.38
N ILE A 39 0.23 8.66 3.48
CA ILE A 39 -0.76 8.61 4.55
C ILE A 39 -0.16 9.08 5.87
N SER A 40 -1.02 9.58 6.75
CA SER A 40 -0.71 9.85 8.14
C SER A 40 -1.51 8.92 9.03
N VAL A 41 -0.83 8.27 9.99
CA VAL A 41 -1.43 7.43 11.02
C VAL A 41 -1.36 8.21 12.33
N LYS A 42 -2.43 8.95 12.64
CA LYS A 42 -2.42 10.03 13.64
C LYS A 42 -2.10 9.52 15.04
N ASP A 43 -2.73 8.42 15.45
CA ASP A 43 -2.55 7.84 16.80
C ASP A 43 -1.12 7.32 17.04
N LEU A 44 -0.38 7.05 15.96
CA LEU A 44 1.02 6.63 16.05
C LEU A 44 2.01 7.78 15.84
N GLY A 45 1.53 8.95 15.39
CA GLY A 45 2.40 10.07 14.99
C GLY A 45 3.33 9.71 13.82
N VAL A 46 2.90 8.81 12.93
CA VAL A 46 3.73 8.30 11.83
C VAL A 46 3.13 8.66 10.48
N ASP A 47 3.96 9.22 9.61
CA ASP A 47 3.67 9.40 8.19
C ASP A 47 4.32 8.27 7.37
N ILE A 48 3.53 7.61 6.53
CA ILE A 48 4.00 6.55 5.64
C ILE A 48 3.91 7.04 4.21
N LYS A 49 5.08 7.19 3.59
CA LYS A 49 5.25 7.63 2.20
C LYS A 49 5.52 6.44 1.29
N ASN A 50 5.33 6.62 -0.02
CA ASN A 50 5.63 5.64 -1.06
C ASN A 50 4.82 4.32 -0.95
N ILE A 51 3.59 4.38 -0.40
CA ILE A 51 2.65 3.27 -0.53
C ILE A 51 2.20 3.21 -1.99
N VAL A 52 2.44 2.09 -2.66
CA VAL A 52 2.16 1.92 -4.10
C VAL A 52 0.71 1.52 -4.28
N TYR A 53 0.00 2.15 -5.22
CA TYR A 53 -1.31 1.71 -5.67
C TYR A 53 -1.31 1.41 -7.17
N LEU A 54 -2.13 0.45 -7.57
CA LEU A 54 -2.40 0.08 -8.95
C LEU A 54 -3.92 -0.08 -9.11
N VAL A 55 -4.50 0.62 -10.07
CA VAL A 55 -5.89 0.48 -10.48
C VAL A 55 -5.90 -0.19 -11.84
N ASN A 56 -6.49 -1.36 -11.91
CA ASN A 56 -6.66 -2.09 -13.15
C ASN A 56 -7.82 -1.53 -13.99
N ASN A 57 -7.89 -1.91 -15.26
CA ASN A 57 -8.99 -1.50 -16.16
C ASN A 57 -10.37 -2.02 -15.71
N ASP A 58 -10.41 -3.12 -14.95
CA ASP A 58 -11.62 -3.69 -14.35
C ASP A 58 -12.04 -2.97 -13.04
N GLY A 59 -11.29 -1.95 -12.62
CA GLY A 59 -11.51 -1.22 -11.38
C GLY A 59 -10.93 -1.89 -10.13
N ALA A 60 -10.25 -3.03 -10.25
CA ALA A 60 -9.57 -3.65 -9.12
C ALA A 60 -8.41 -2.78 -8.62
N ILE A 61 -8.35 -2.53 -7.30
CA ILE A 61 -7.32 -1.69 -6.66
C ILE A 61 -6.38 -2.56 -5.83
N HIS A 62 -5.12 -2.60 -6.24
CA HIS A 62 -4.03 -3.27 -5.53
C HIS A 62 -3.18 -2.24 -4.78
N ILE A 63 -2.88 -2.51 -3.51
CA ILE A 63 -2.12 -1.60 -2.64
C ILE A 63 -0.98 -2.38 -2.01
N HIS A 64 0.24 -1.87 -2.18
CA HIS A 64 1.46 -2.44 -1.64
C HIS A 64 2.15 -1.44 -0.71
N GLY A 65 2.62 -1.93 0.44
CA GLY A 65 3.44 -1.13 1.33
C GLY A 65 4.74 -0.67 0.67
N PRO A 66 5.43 0.31 1.27
CA PRO A 66 6.70 0.79 0.75
C PRO A 66 7.75 -0.32 0.80
N ALA A 67 8.55 -0.41 -0.27
CA ALA A 67 9.62 -1.38 -0.43
C ALA A 67 10.84 -0.75 -1.10
N ARG A 68 12.03 -1.28 -0.80
CA ARG A 68 13.29 -0.92 -1.45
C ARG A 68 13.79 -2.08 -2.30
N VAL A 69 14.40 -1.76 -3.42
CA VAL A 69 15.05 -2.73 -4.30
C VAL A 69 16.53 -2.82 -3.92
N TYR A 70 16.99 -4.01 -3.58
CA TYR A 70 18.40 -4.31 -3.33
C TYR A 70 18.94 -5.15 -4.49
N LYS A 71 20.20 -4.93 -4.84
CA LYS A 71 20.95 -5.85 -5.70
C LYS A 71 21.39 -7.02 -4.83
N LYS A 72 21.05 -8.24 -5.23
CA LYS A 72 21.56 -9.44 -4.59
C LYS A 72 22.88 -9.79 -5.27
N GLU A 73 23.95 -9.88 -4.50
CA GLU A 73 25.22 -10.36 -5.01
C GLU A 73 25.05 -11.83 -5.41
N SER A 74 25.24 -12.12 -6.70
CA SER A 74 25.19 -13.48 -7.20
C SER A 74 26.42 -14.23 -6.69
N SER A 75 26.20 -15.32 -5.95
CA SER A 75 27.25 -16.21 -5.45
C SER A 75 27.90 -17.08 -6.55
N SER A 76 27.59 -16.83 -7.83
CA SER A 76 28.13 -17.57 -8.98
C SER A 76 28.77 -16.61 -9.98
N PRO A 77 30.06 -16.77 -10.30
CA PRO A 77 30.79 -15.86 -11.20
C PRO A 77 30.38 -15.98 -12.68
N ASP A 78 29.70 -17.05 -13.10
CA ASP A 78 29.49 -17.39 -14.52
C ASP A 78 28.12 -17.00 -15.12
N ASN A 79 27.25 -16.28 -14.39
CA ASN A 79 26.01 -15.76 -14.97
C ASN A 79 25.63 -14.43 -14.29
N GLN A 80 26.11 -13.32 -14.84
CA GLN A 80 25.86 -11.95 -14.37
C GLN A 80 24.41 -11.48 -14.64
N LYS A 81 23.42 -12.26 -14.22
CA LYS A 81 22.05 -11.74 -14.16
C LYS A 81 21.90 -11.05 -12.81
N GLU A 82 21.94 -9.72 -12.81
CA GLU A 82 21.68 -8.92 -11.61
C GLU A 82 20.30 -9.29 -11.03
N GLU A 83 20.28 -10.11 -9.98
CA GLU A 83 19.04 -10.46 -9.29
C GLU A 83 18.66 -9.30 -8.37
N LYS A 84 17.49 -8.70 -8.63
CA LYS A 84 16.93 -7.62 -7.82
C LYS A 84 15.94 -8.19 -6.83
N VAL A 85 16.12 -7.89 -5.54
CA VAL A 85 15.22 -8.31 -4.47
C VAL A 85 14.46 -7.11 -3.94
N LEU A 86 13.14 -7.24 -3.83
CA LEU A 86 12.29 -6.26 -3.17
C LEU A 86 12.21 -6.59 -1.67
N VAL A 87 12.61 -5.64 -0.84
CA VAL A 87 12.58 -5.76 0.62
C VAL A 87 11.58 -4.72 1.16
N PRO A 88 10.53 -5.13 1.89
CA PRO A 88 9.61 -4.20 2.54
C PRO A 88 10.36 -3.28 3.50
N THR A 89 10.08 -1.97 3.46
CA THR A 89 10.66 -1.01 4.42
C THR A 89 9.80 -0.80 5.65
N LEU A 90 8.57 -1.29 5.61
CA LEU A 90 7.62 -1.25 6.71
C LEU A 90 6.87 -2.57 6.77
N SER A 91 6.68 -3.10 7.97
CA SER A 91 5.90 -4.31 8.21
C SER A 91 4.96 -4.08 9.37
N PHE A 92 3.71 -4.49 9.19
CA PHE A 92 2.69 -4.42 10.23
C PHE A 92 2.55 -5.80 10.88
N HIS A 93 2.89 -5.92 12.15
CA HIS A 93 2.70 -7.16 12.91
C HIS A 93 1.22 -7.49 13.07
N ASN A 94 0.39 -6.45 13.30
CA ASN A 94 -1.06 -6.58 13.26
C ASN A 94 -1.57 -6.35 11.83
N GLN A 95 -1.94 -7.44 11.16
CA GLN A 95 -2.46 -7.41 9.78
C GLN A 95 -3.78 -6.64 9.66
N ALA A 96 -4.57 -6.51 10.74
CA ALA A 96 -5.81 -5.76 10.72
C ALA A 96 -5.55 -4.24 10.53
N ILE A 97 -4.45 -3.71 11.09
CA ILE A 97 -4.05 -2.31 10.87
C ILE A 97 -3.71 -2.08 9.40
N TRP A 98 -2.97 -3.00 8.78
CA TRP A 98 -2.64 -2.90 7.36
C TRP A 98 -3.89 -2.96 6.48
N LYS A 99 -4.82 -3.87 6.78
CA LYS A 99 -6.09 -3.97 6.06
C LYS A 99 -6.90 -2.68 6.19
N HIS A 100 -6.98 -2.10 7.39
CA HIS A 100 -7.65 -0.82 7.62
C HIS A 100 -7.05 0.31 6.79
N ILE A 101 -5.71 0.42 6.77
CA ILE A 101 -4.99 1.38 5.92
C ILE A 101 -5.34 1.18 4.44
N GLN A 102 -5.32 -0.07 3.96
CA GLN A 102 -5.67 -0.37 2.57
C GLN A 102 -7.10 0.06 2.24
N ASP A 103 -8.05 -0.17 3.14
CA ASP A 103 -9.46 0.19 2.92
C ASP A 103 -9.66 1.71 2.86
N VAL A 104 -8.99 2.47 3.74
CA VAL A 104 -8.99 3.94 3.69
C VAL A 104 -8.46 4.44 2.33
N ILE A 105 -7.31 3.92 1.88
CA ILE A 105 -6.72 4.30 0.59
C ILE A 105 -7.63 3.91 -0.59
N ARG A 106 -8.22 2.70 -0.58
CA ARG A 106 -9.15 2.25 -1.62
C ARG A 106 -10.35 3.20 -1.74
N ASN A 107 -10.93 3.60 -0.60
CA ASN A 107 -12.08 4.48 -0.58
C ASN A 107 -11.72 5.86 -1.14
N THR A 108 -10.58 6.44 -0.75
CA THR A 108 -10.11 7.71 -1.31
C THR A 108 -9.89 7.63 -2.81
N LEU A 109 -9.27 6.55 -3.31
CA LEU A 109 -9.05 6.34 -4.74
C LEU A 109 -10.37 6.24 -5.52
N LYS A 110 -11.36 5.51 -4.99
CA LYS A 110 -12.69 5.39 -5.61
C LYS A 110 -13.41 6.73 -5.72
N ILE A 111 -13.44 7.51 -4.63
CA ILE A 111 -14.06 8.86 -4.61
C ILE A 111 -13.39 9.77 -5.64
N ARG A 112 -12.06 9.73 -5.70
CA ARG A 112 -11.30 10.52 -6.68
C ARG A 112 -11.63 10.13 -8.12
N SER A 113 -11.75 8.83 -8.42
CA SER A 113 -12.14 8.39 -9.77
C SER A 113 -13.54 8.87 -10.17
N GLN A 114 -14.49 8.93 -9.25
CA GLN A 114 -15.86 9.41 -9.51
C GLN A 114 -15.93 10.93 -9.70
N THR A 115 -15.05 11.69 -9.03
CA THR A 115 -15.04 13.16 -9.09
C THR A 115 -14.48 13.68 -10.42
N VAL A 116 -13.69 12.89 -11.14
CA VAL A 116 -13.09 13.28 -12.44
C VAL A 116 -14.04 13.02 -13.61
N GLU A 117 -15.12 12.26 -13.41
CA GLU A 117 -16.09 11.90 -14.46
C GLU A 117 -17.36 12.80 -14.48
N ASN A 118 -17.44 13.82 -13.60
CA ASN A 118 -18.50 14.85 -13.56
C ASN A 118 -17.94 16.24 -13.90
#